data_AF-A0A5P9F7I5-F1
#
_entry.id   AF-A0A5P9F7I5-F1
#
_cell.length_a   1.000
_cell.length_b   1.000
_cell.length_c   1.000
_cell.angle_alpha   90.00
_cell.angle_beta   90.00
_cell.angle_gamma   90.00
#
_symmetry.space_group_name_H-M   'P 1'
#
loop_
_entity.id
_entity.type
_entity.pdbx_description
1 polymer ?
#
loop_
_entity_poly.entity_id
_entity_poly.type
_entity_poly.pdbx_seq_one_letter_code
_entity_poly.pdbx_strand_id
1 'polypeptide(L)'
;MHEAGHIVIAEHFCVDVARAAIWPTPRANALDEKTWLGRVQIFAGSESRPDVWRAIGVAGAVAEAIWFERDDRAVEENYWEFVFDEPAAMSPSDWKLCRAEPEIDADGLAAAAAVVADLLLGELREKLIKAARRLIVEARMERARKLKCFDDGSEVAA
;
A
#
# COMPACT_ATOMS: atom_id res chain seq x y z
N MET A 1 -0.29 2.57 6.15
CA MET A 1 -0.55 1.12 6.19
C MET A 1 -0.50 0.55 4.79
N HIS A 2 -1.24 1.14 3.84
CA HIS A 2 -1.25 0.80 2.41
C HIS A 2 0.10 0.34 1.83
N GLU A 3 1.06 1.25 1.70
CA GLU A 3 2.37 0.93 1.11
C GLU A 3 3.14 -0.15 1.89
N ALA A 4 2.97 -0.21 3.21
CA ALA A 4 3.60 -1.24 4.02
C ALA A 4 2.99 -2.63 3.77
N GLY A 5 1.69 -2.69 3.43
CA GLY A 5 1.02 -3.92 3.00
C GLY A 5 1.70 -4.50 1.76
N HIS A 6 1.84 -3.71 0.70
CA HIS A 6 2.53 -4.14 -0.53
C HIS A 6 3.95 -4.63 -0.25
N ILE A 7 4.73 -3.88 0.55
CA ILE A 7 6.11 -4.25 0.87
C ILE A 7 6.17 -5.61 1.55
N VAL A 8 5.38 -5.80 2.61
CA VAL A 8 5.46 -7.01 3.44
C VAL A 8 4.98 -8.24 2.70
N ILE A 9 3.94 -8.11 1.87
CA ILE A 9 3.45 -9.21 1.05
C ILE A 9 4.43 -9.53 -0.09
N ALA A 10 5.02 -8.52 -0.75
CA ALA A 10 6.06 -8.75 -1.75
C ALA A 10 7.27 -9.48 -1.15
N GLU A 11 7.78 -9.02 -0.01
CA GLU A 11 8.90 -9.65 0.69
C GLU A 11 8.57 -11.09 1.13
N HIS A 12 7.34 -11.35 1.59
CA HIS A 12 6.88 -12.70 1.95
C HIS A 12 6.96 -13.67 0.76
N PHE A 13 6.56 -13.21 -0.44
CA PHE A 13 6.66 -14.00 -1.67
C PHE A 13 8.02 -13.88 -2.39
N CYS A 14 9.05 -13.37 -1.71
CA CYS A 14 10.40 -13.18 -2.25
C CYS A 14 10.43 -12.32 -3.53
N VAL A 15 9.54 -11.34 -3.62
CA VAL A 15 9.52 -10.35 -4.71
C VAL A 15 10.18 -9.06 -4.23
N ASP A 16 11.20 -8.62 -4.95
CA ASP A 16 12.00 -7.47 -4.55
C ASP A 16 11.24 -6.14 -4.67
N VAL A 17 11.31 -5.34 -3.62
CA VAL A 17 10.83 -3.96 -3.61
C VAL A 17 11.97 -3.01 -3.94
N ALA A 18 11.92 -2.39 -5.11
CA ALA A 18 12.92 -1.44 -5.57
C ALA A 18 12.92 -0.15 -4.75
N ARG A 19 11.72 0.36 -4.46
CA ARG A 19 11.53 1.63 -3.75
C ARG A 19 10.15 1.68 -3.12
N ALA A 20 10.07 2.29 -1.96
CA ALA A 20 8.80 2.71 -1.37
C ALA A 20 8.96 4.08 -0.72
N ALA A 21 7.93 4.92 -0.81
CA ALA A 21 7.93 6.22 -0.15
C ALA A 21 6.50 6.69 0.11
N ILE A 22 6.34 7.51 1.15
CA ILE A 22 5.11 8.26 1.40
C ILE A 22 5.45 9.75 1.55
N TRP A 23 4.52 10.62 1.20
CA TRP A 23 4.68 12.07 1.30
C TRP A 23 3.31 12.75 1.48
N PRO A 24 3.27 13.93 2.11
CA PRO A 24 2.03 14.68 2.24
C PRO A 24 1.56 15.21 0.89
N THR A 25 0.25 15.28 0.68
CA THR A 25 -0.34 15.87 -0.53
C THR A 25 -0.09 17.38 -0.56
N PRO A 26 0.43 17.97 -1.67
CA PRO A 26 0.83 19.38 -1.72
C PRO A 26 -0.31 20.40 -1.58
N ARG A 27 -1.55 20.04 -1.93
CA ARG A 27 -2.73 20.93 -1.94
C ARG A 27 -4.00 20.20 -1.53
N ALA A 28 -3.97 19.48 -0.42
CA ALA A 28 -5.16 18.76 0.02
C ALA A 28 -6.32 19.73 0.28
N ASN A 29 -7.37 19.66 -0.56
CA ASN A 29 -8.70 19.90 -0.01
C ASN A 29 -8.94 18.73 0.96
N ALA A 30 -8.75 19.00 2.26
CA ALA A 30 -8.68 17.96 3.29
C ALA A 30 -9.95 17.10 3.40
N LEU A 31 -11.05 17.52 2.77
CA LEU A 31 -12.32 16.80 2.75
C LEU A 31 -12.44 15.81 1.59
N ASP A 32 -11.82 16.09 0.44
CA ASP A 32 -12.01 15.31 -0.80
C ASP A 32 -10.76 14.53 -1.23
N GLU A 33 -9.58 14.90 -0.71
CA GLU A 33 -8.29 14.32 -1.13
C GLU A 33 -7.58 13.60 0.02
N LYS A 34 -6.91 12.49 -0.32
CA LYS A 34 -6.01 11.82 0.61
C LYS A 34 -4.96 12.81 1.13
N THR A 35 -4.77 12.89 2.44
CA THR A 35 -3.77 13.78 3.07
C THR A 35 -2.34 13.32 2.87
N TRP A 36 -2.15 12.02 2.63
CA TRP A 36 -0.87 11.40 2.32
C TRP A 36 -0.99 10.59 1.04
N LEU A 37 0.03 10.71 0.19
CA LEU A 37 0.24 9.87 -0.97
C LEU A 37 1.36 8.89 -0.68
N GLY A 38 1.37 7.79 -1.44
CA GLY A 38 2.42 6.81 -1.42
C GLY A 38 2.72 6.27 -2.80
N ARG A 39 3.85 5.60 -2.91
CA ARG A 39 4.20 4.78 -4.06
C ARG A 39 5.14 3.68 -3.60
N VAL A 40 4.84 2.47 -4.04
CA VAL A 40 5.76 1.34 -4.05
C VAL A 40 6.13 1.01 -5.49
N GLN A 41 7.39 0.64 -5.70
CA GLN A 41 7.92 0.14 -6.96
C GLN A 41 8.48 -1.26 -6.69
N ILE A 42 7.92 -2.24 -7.38
CA ILE A 42 8.24 -3.66 -7.21
C ILE A 42 8.89 -4.14 -8.51
N PHE A 43 9.96 -4.93 -8.40
CA PHE A 43 10.58 -5.52 -9.57
C PHE A 43 9.71 -6.68 -10.08
N ALA A 44 9.17 -6.50 -11.28
CA ALA A 44 8.46 -7.57 -11.96
C ALA A 44 9.45 -8.59 -12.51
N GLY A 45 9.73 -9.63 -11.72
CA GLY A 45 10.30 -10.86 -12.26
C GLY A 45 9.28 -11.56 -13.16
N SER A 46 9.72 -12.06 -14.31
CA SER A 46 8.88 -12.80 -15.26
C SER A 46 8.36 -14.15 -14.73
N GLU A 47 8.87 -14.61 -13.58
CA GLU A 47 8.61 -15.95 -13.04
C GLU A 47 7.55 -16.00 -11.94
N SER A 48 7.12 -14.85 -11.41
CA SER A 48 6.13 -14.84 -10.33
C SER A 48 4.73 -15.17 -10.85
N ARG A 49 4.09 -16.15 -10.20
CA ARG A 49 2.75 -16.64 -10.54
C ARG A 49 1.68 -15.53 -10.44
N PRO A 50 0.60 -15.57 -11.24
CA PRO A 50 -0.46 -14.56 -11.21
C PRO A 50 -1.10 -14.31 -9.83
N ASP A 51 -1.26 -15.36 -9.04
CA ASP A 51 -1.82 -15.29 -7.67
C ASP A 51 -0.94 -14.48 -6.72
N VAL A 52 0.38 -14.54 -6.88
CA VAL A 52 1.32 -13.69 -6.11
C VAL A 52 1.13 -12.21 -6.45
N TRP A 53 0.97 -11.88 -7.73
CA TRP A 53 0.73 -10.49 -8.15
C TRP A 53 -0.60 -9.95 -7.65
N ARG A 54 -1.66 -10.78 -7.65
CA ARG A 54 -2.94 -10.42 -7.02
C ARG A 54 -2.76 -10.17 -5.53
N ALA A 55 -2.12 -11.08 -4.80
CA ALA A 55 -1.87 -10.91 -3.37
C ALA A 55 -1.09 -9.61 -3.08
N ILE A 56 -0.02 -9.34 -3.84
CA ILE A 56 0.75 -8.10 -3.68
C ILE A 56 -0.12 -6.88 -3.98
N GLY A 57 -0.91 -6.89 -5.06
CA GLY A 57 -1.72 -5.75 -5.46
C GLY A 57 -2.87 -5.44 -4.49
N VAL A 58 -3.54 -6.44 -3.92
CA VAL A 58 -4.61 -6.21 -2.93
C VAL A 58 -4.08 -5.82 -1.55
N ALA A 59 -2.81 -6.08 -1.27
CA ALA A 59 -2.24 -5.94 0.07
C ALA A 59 -2.34 -4.53 0.68
N GLY A 60 -2.31 -3.49 -0.14
CA GLY A 60 -2.46 -2.12 0.32
C GLY A 60 -3.84 -1.86 0.91
N ALA A 61 -4.90 -2.20 0.15
CA ALA A 61 -6.28 -2.07 0.58
C ALA A 61 -6.57 -2.94 1.82
N VAL A 62 -6.12 -4.20 1.81
CA VAL A 62 -6.31 -5.13 2.95
C VAL A 62 -5.64 -4.60 4.21
N ALA A 63 -4.40 -4.12 4.13
CA ALA A 63 -3.69 -3.56 5.28
C ALA A 63 -4.32 -2.28 5.83
N GLU A 64 -4.98 -1.48 4.99
CA GLU A 64 -5.75 -0.32 5.43
C GLU A 64 -7.05 -0.72 6.11
N ALA A 65 -7.81 -1.64 5.51
CA ALA A 65 -9.04 -2.16 6.08
C ALA A 65 -8.80 -2.75 7.47
N ILE A 66 -7.83 -3.66 7.64
CA ILE A 66 -7.46 -4.24 8.95
C ILE A 66 -7.07 -3.17 9.99
N TRP A 67 -6.48 -2.06 9.54
CA TRP A 67 -6.04 -1.01 10.46
C TRP A 67 -7.19 -0.09 10.92
N PHE A 68 -8.09 0.27 10.00
CA PHE A 68 -9.21 1.17 10.27
C PHE A 68 -10.42 0.44 10.83
N GLU A 69 -10.76 -0.69 10.22
CA GLU A 69 -11.80 -1.59 10.67
C GLU A 69 -11.20 -2.50 11.73
N ARG A 70 -11.27 -2.03 12.98
CA ARG A 70 -10.89 -2.79 14.18
C ARG A 70 -11.79 -4.01 14.44
N ASP A 71 -12.48 -4.51 13.43
CA ASP A 71 -13.55 -5.48 13.58
C ASP A 71 -13.15 -6.79 12.90
N ASP A 72 -13.57 -7.90 13.51
CA ASP A 72 -13.31 -9.27 13.04
C ASP A 72 -13.93 -9.54 11.64
N ARG A 73 -14.66 -8.56 11.11
CA ARG A 73 -15.35 -8.54 9.80
C ARG A 73 -14.43 -8.51 8.59
N ALA A 74 -13.22 -7.96 8.70
CA ALA A 74 -12.24 -8.01 7.61
C ALA A 74 -11.80 -9.47 7.28
N VAL A 75 -12.24 -10.44 8.07
CA VAL A 75 -12.00 -11.88 7.92
C VAL A 75 -13.30 -12.66 7.70
N GLU A 76 -14.47 -12.00 7.62
CA GLU A 76 -15.73 -12.66 7.31
C GLU A 76 -15.72 -13.14 5.84
N GLU A 77 -16.31 -14.32 5.61
CA GLU A 77 -16.20 -15.11 4.36
C GLU A 77 -16.46 -14.31 3.07
N ASN A 78 -17.29 -13.25 3.11
CA ASN A 78 -17.69 -12.50 1.92
C ASN A 78 -17.32 -11.00 1.95
N TYR A 79 -16.57 -10.53 2.96
CA TYR A 79 -16.25 -9.11 3.09
C TYR A 79 -15.48 -8.60 1.86
N TRP A 80 -14.51 -9.36 1.38
CA TRP A 80 -13.66 -8.97 0.27
C TRP A 80 -14.36 -8.98 -1.09
N GLU A 81 -15.37 -9.84 -1.28
CA GLU A 81 -16.18 -9.84 -2.50
C GLU A 81 -16.86 -8.49 -2.68
N PHE A 82 -17.54 -8.00 -1.64
CA PHE A 82 -18.18 -6.69 -1.66
C PHE A 82 -17.19 -5.53 -1.82
N VAL A 83 -16.01 -5.62 -1.20
CA VAL A 83 -15.00 -4.56 -1.30
C VAL A 83 -14.46 -4.45 -2.72
N PHE A 84 -14.11 -5.56 -3.38
CA PHE A 84 -13.50 -5.51 -4.72
C PHE A 84 -14.48 -5.37 -5.88
N ASP A 85 -15.79 -5.47 -5.61
CA ASP A 85 -16.83 -5.04 -6.55
C ASP A 85 -16.80 -3.53 -6.82
N GLU A 86 -16.22 -2.73 -5.92
CA GLU A 86 -16.11 -1.28 -6.07
C GLU A 86 -14.78 -0.89 -6.75
N PRO A 87 -14.79 -0.26 -7.95
CA PRO A 87 -13.57 0.14 -8.65
C PRO A 87 -12.67 1.09 -7.84
N ALA A 88 -13.25 1.83 -6.90
CA ALA A 88 -12.56 2.77 -6.02
C ALA A 88 -11.85 2.10 -4.82
N ALA A 89 -12.02 0.79 -4.61
CA ALA A 89 -11.40 0.05 -3.50
C ALA A 89 -9.87 0.03 -3.58
N MET A 90 -9.32 0.13 -4.79
CA MET A 90 -7.88 0.15 -5.05
C MET A 90 -7.51 1.30 -5.99
N SER A 91 -6.26 1.75 -5.93
CA SER A 91 -5.79 2.75 -6.87
C SER A 91 -5.57 2.12 -8.26
N PRO A 92 -5.57 2.91 -9.35
CA PRO A 92 -5.28 2.39 -10.69
C PRO A 92 -3.93 1.67 -10.81
N SER A 93 -2.94 2.02 -9.98
CA SER A 93 -1.65 1.30 -9.94
C SER A 93 -1.77 -0.08 -9.29
N ASP A 94 -2.62 -0.23 -8.29
CA ASP A 94 -2.77 -1.50 -7.56
C ASP A 94 -3.56 -2.49 -8.40
N TRP A 95 -4.58 -2.02 -9.12
CA TRP A 95 -5.27 -2.81 -10.15
C TRP A 95 -4.29 -3.34 -11.21
N LYS A 96 -3.41 -2.48 -11.73
CA LYS A 96 -2.36 -2.88 -12.67
C LYS A 96 -1.38 -3.88 -12.06
N LEU A 97 -1.05 -3.72 -10.78
CA LEU A 97 -0.15 -4.62 -10.06
C LEU A 97 -0.77 -6.01 -9.88
N CYS A 98 -2.08 -6.08 -9.63
CA CYS A 98 -2.86 -7.32 -9.60
C CYS A 98 -2.92 -8.04 -10.97
N ARG A 99 -2.60 -7.33 -12.06
CA ARG A 99 -2.87 -7.77 -13.45
C ARG A 99 -4.35 -8.13 -13.65
N ALA A 100 -5.22 -7.38 -13.00
CA ALA A 100 -6.66 -7.62 -12.95
C ALA A 100 -7.43 -6.32 -13.25
N GLU A 101 -8.70 -6.48 -13.61
CA GLU A 101 -9.66 -5.38 -13.75
C GLU A 101 -10.84 -5.62 -12.80
N PRO A 102 -11.45 -4.56 -12.22
CA PRO A 102 -12.48 -4.67 -11.17
C PRO A 102 -13.63 -5.61 -11.53
N GLU A 103 -14.07 -5.60 -12.79
CA GLU A 103 -15.29 -6.27 -13.24
C GLU A 103 -15.06 -7.70 -13.75
N ILE A 104 -13.80 -8.15 -13.87
CA ILE A 104 -13.46 -9.43 -14.53
C ILE A 104 -12.92 -10.47 -13.54
N ASP A 105 -12.28 -10.03 -12.46
CA ASP A 105 -11.43 -10.90 -11.62
C ASP A 105 -11.78 -10.83 -10.11
N ALA A 106 -12.96 -10.33 -9.75
CA ALA A 106 -13.38 -10.07 -8.36
C ALA A 106 -13.18 -11.28 -7.43
N ASP A 107 -13.66 -12.48 -7.81
CA ASP A 107 -13.50 -13.71 -7.02
C ASP A 107 -12.02 -14.04 -6.74
N GLY A 108 -11.17 -13.89 -7.77
CA GLY A 108 -9.74 -14.17 -7.65
C GLY A 108 -9.01 -13.17 -6.75
N LEU A 109 -9.50 -11.94 -6.68
CA LEU A 109 -8.98 -10.90 -5.81
C LEU A 109 -9.49 -11.05 -4.37
N ALA A 110 -10.76 -11.42 -4.18
CA ALA A 110 -11.33 -11.71 -2.88
C ALA A 110 -10.60 -12.88 -2.20
N ALA A 111 -10.33 -13.96 -2.95
CA ALA A 111 -9.54 -15.08 -2.45
C ALA A 111 -8.10 -14.65 -2.08
N ALA A 112 -7.45 -13.84 -2.91
CA ALA A 112 -6.12 -13.31 -2.61
C ALA A 112 -6.12 -12.41 -1.37
N ALA A 113 -7.16 -11.60 -1.20
CA ALA A 113 -7.31 -10.70 -0.07
C ALA A 113 -7.55 -11.44 1.25
N ALA A 114 -8.34 -12.51 1.25
CA ALA A 114 -8.51 -13.38 2.42
C ALA A 114 -7.16 -13.97 2.87
N VAL A 115 -6.37 -14.50 1.94
CA VAL A 115 -5.01 -15.03 2.25
C VAL A 115 -4.11 -13.92 2.81
N VAL A 116 -4.13 -12.73 2.20
CA VAL A 116 -3.35 -11.59 2.68
C VAL A 116 -3.81 -11.13 4.06
N ALA A 117 -5.12 -11.14 4.33
CA ALA A 117 -5.68 -10.76 5.62
C ALA A 117 -5.21 -11.71 6.72
N ASP A 118 -5.29 -13.03 6.50
CA ASP A 118 -4.79 -14.05 7.43
C ASP A 118 -3.30 -13.85 7.74
N LEU A 119 -2.48 -13.62 6.71
CA LEU A 119 -1.04 -13.37 6.86
C LEU A 119 -0.77 -12.10 7.68
N LEU A 120 -1.45 -10.99 7.37
CA LEU A 120 -1.24 -9.69 8.00
C LEU A 120 -1.81 -9.59 9.42
N LEU A 121 -2.85 -10.35 9.75
CA LEU A 121 -3.38 -10.50 11.11
C LEU A 121 -2.54 -11.46 11.95
N GLY A 122 -1.97 -12.49 11.30
CA GLY A 122 -1.12 -13.49 11.92
C GLY A 122 0.37 -13.12 11.88
N GLU A 123 1.16 -13.96 11.18
CA GLU A 123 2.63 -13.96 11.27
C GLU A 123 3.30 -12.68 10.76
N LEU A 124 2.66 -11.95 9.84
CA LEU A 124 3.24 -10.75 9.23
C LEU A 124 2.86 -9.45 9.95
N ARG A 125 2.01 -9.51 10.98
CA ARG A 125 1.48 -8.33 11.69
C ARG A 125 2.59 -7.42 12.22
N GLU A 126 3.61 -7.99 12.86
CA GLU A 126 4.73 -7.21 13.37
C GLU A 126 5.56 -6.57 12.25
N LYS A 127 5.77 -7.29 11.15
CA LYS A 127 6.52 -6.78 9.98
C LYS A 127 5.77 -5.61 9.35
N LEU A 128 4.44 -5.70 9.24
CA LEU A 128 3.58 -4.63 8.75
C LEU A 128 3.72 -3.35 9.58
N ILE A 129 3.62 -3.46 10.91
CA ILE A 129 3.77 -2.30 11.80
C ILE A 129 5.18 -1.70 11.69
N LYS A 130 6.22 -2.53 11.64
CA LYS A 130 7.62 -2.08 11.49
C LYS A 130 7.83 -1.35 10.16
N ALA A 131 7.33 -1.91 9.05
CA ALA A 131 7.43 -1.30 7.73
C ALA A 131 6.67 0.03 7.66
N ALA A 132 5.45 0.11 8.22
CA ALA A 132 4.69 1.35 8.28
C ALA A 132 5.42 2.45 9.07
N ARG A 133 5.99 2.10 10.24
CA ARG A 133 6.77 3.05 11.05
C ARG A 133 8.03 3.51 10.33
N ARG A 134 8.74 2.62 9.63
CA ARG A 134 9.91 2.95 8.80
C ARG A 134 9.56 4.03 7.79
N LEU A 135 8.49 3.82 7.00
CA LEU A 135 8.05 4.78 5.98
C LEU A 135 7.71 6.16 6.58
N ILE A 136 7.06 6.19 7.75
CA ILE A 136 6.74 7.45 8.45
C ILE A 136 8.02 8.20 8.86
N VAL A 137 9.00 7.50 9.42
CA VAL A 137 10.27 8.11 9.84
C VAL A 137 11.02 8.64 8.62
N GLU A 138 11.15 7.84 7.57
CA GLU A 138 11.81 8.25 6.32
C GLU A 138 11.16 9.49 5.69
N ALA A 139 9.83 9.53 5.62
CA ALA A 139 9.10 10.68 5.08
C ALA A 139 9.34 11.97 5.90
N ARG A 140 9.41 11.85 7.23
CA ARG A 140 9.71 12.99 8.12
C ARG A 140 11.13 13.49 7.93
N MET A 141 12.10 12.57 7.81
CA MET A 141 13.50 12.91 7.60
C MET A 141 13.72 13.57 6.25
N GLU A 142 13.07 13.07 5.20
CA GLU A 142 13.13 13.67 3.86
C GLU A 142 12.55 15.09 3.85
N ARG A 143 11.42 15.30 4.53
CA ARG A 143 10.85 16.65 4.70
C ARG A 143 11.81 17.59 5.42
N ALA A 144 12.45 17.13 6.50
CA ALA A 144 13.40 17.93 7.26
C ALA A 144 14.65 18.31 6.43
N ARG A 145 15.14 17.38 5.60
CA ARG A 145 16.26 17.65 4.67
C ARG A 145 15.89 18.73 3.65
N LYS A 146 14.70 18.63 3.04
CA LYS A 146 14.24 19.62 2.06
C LYS A 146 14.14 21.02 2.66
N LEU A 147 13.60 21.17 3.87
CA LEU A 147 13.50 22.46 4.54
C LEU A 147 14.88 23.10 4.79
N LYS A 148 15.86 22.33 5.28
CA LYS A 148 17.23 22.84 5.50
C LYS A 148 17.90 23.34 4.21
N CYS A 149 17.70 22.66 3.08
CA CYS A 149 18.26 23.10 1.80
C CYS A 149 17.64 24.41 1.27
N PHE A 150 16.44 24.79 1.73
CA PHE A 150 15.84 26.08 1.38
C PHE A 150 16.37 27.23 2.24
N ASP A 151 16.65 26.97 3.52
CA ASP A 151 17.16 27.99 4.45
C ASP A 151 18.62 28.37 4.17
N ASP A 152 19.44 27.44 3.67
CA ASP A 152 20.86 27.69 3.34
C ASP A 152 21.06 28.33 1.94
N GLY A 153 19.99 28.63 1.21
CA GLY A 153 20.01 29.10 -0.18
C GLY A 153 19.56 30.54 -0.43
N SER A 154 19.19 31.31 0.61
CA SER A 154 18.75 32.69 0.48
C SER A 154 19.77 33.71 1.01
N GLU A 155 20.97 33.73 0.43
CA GLU A 155 21.89 34.87 0.51
C GLU A 155 22.73 34.98 -0.79
N VAL A 156 22.08 35.16 -1.95
CA VAL A 156 22.74 35.78 -3.11
C VAL A 156 21.76 36.62 -3.93
N ALA A 157 22.03 37.93 -3.94
CA ALA A 157 21.54 39.00 -4.83
C ALA A 157 20.04 39.39 -4.69
N ALA A 158 19.67 40.67 -4.56
CA ALA A 158 20.32 41.92 -4.99
C ALA A 158 20.09 43.07 -3.99
#